data_AF-A0A3D0JEF2-F1
#
_entry.id   AF-A0A3D0JEF2-F1
#
_cell.length_a   1.000
_cell.length_b   1.000
_cell.length_c   1.000
_cell.angle_alpha   90.00
_cell.angle_beta   90.00
_cell.angle_gamma   90.00
#
_symmetry.space_group_name_H-M   'P 1'
#
loop_
_entity.id
_entity.type
_entity.pdbx_description
1 polymer ?
#
loop_
_entity_poly.entity_id
_entity_poly.type
_entity_poly.pdbx_seq_one_letter_code
_entity_poly.pdbx_strand_id
1 'polypeptide(L)' 'MDEIKYRGIMLKADDYSEYDRRCTILTAEYGKLTAFAHGARRQG' A
#
# COMPACT_ATOMS: atom_id res chain seq x y z
N MET A 1 16.08 -7.06 8.83
CA MET A 1 14.68 -6.59 8.75
C MET A 1 13.94 -7.67 8.01
N ASP A 2 13.12 -8.44 8.72
CA ASP A 2 12.40 -9.56 8.12
C ASP A 2 11.26 -9.02 7.26
N GLU A 3 11.23 -9.44 5.99
CA GLU A 3 10.15 -9.12 5.07
C GLU A 3 9.03 -10.14 5.25
N ILE A 4 7.82 -9.66 5.47
CA ILE A 4 6.61 -10.48 5.54
C ILE A 4 5.75 -10.23 4.31
N LYS A 5 5.31 -11.31 3.65
CA LYS A 5 4.50 -11.27 2.44
C LYS A 5 3.08 -11.73 2.73
N TYR A 6 2.11 -10.91 2.35
CA TYR A 6 0.69 -11.24 2.46
C TYR A 6 -0.03 -11.01 1.15
N ARG A 7 -1.15 -11.70 1.00
CA ARG A 7 -2.08 -11.46 -0.09
C ARG A 7 -3.20 -10.55 0.41
N GLY A 8 -3.58 -9.59 -0.41
CA GLY A 8 -4.66 -8.69 -0.09
C GLY A 8 -5.24 -8.03 -1.32
N ILE A 9 -6.40 -7.40 -1.11
CA ILE A 9 -7.11 -6.62 -2.11
C ILE A 9 -7.00 -5.15 -1.73
N MET A 10 -6.72 -4.32 -2.72
CA MET A 10 -6.70 -2.88 -2.55
C MET A 10 -8.12 -2.35 -2.38
N LEU A 11 -8.41 -1.79 -1.21
CA LEU A 11 -9.69 -1.13 -0.94
C LEU A 11 -9.68 0.33 -1.38
N LYS A 12 -8.55 1.02 -1.19
CA LYS A 12 -8.39 2.44 -1.50
C LYS A 12 -6.93 2.78 -1.77
N ALA A 13 -6.69 3.69 -2.72
CA ALA A 13 -5.37 4.22 -3.03
C ALA A 13 -5.47 5.75 -3.19
N ASP A 14 -5.14 6.46 -2.13
CA ASP A 14 -5.13 7.93 -2.11
C ASP A 14 -3.74 8.47 -2.47
N ASP A 15 -3.70 9.65 -3.07
CA ASP A 15 -2.47 10.43 -3.14
C ASP A 15 -2.04 10.85 -1.73
N TYR A 16 -0.76 10.65 -1.39
CA TYR A 16 -0.22 10.99 -0.06
C TYR A 16 0.83 12.10 -0.12
N SER A 17 1.70 12.06 -1.14
CA SER A 17 2.66 13.12 -1.44
C SER A 17 2.70 13.37 -2.95
N GLU A 18 3.62 14.21 -3.41
CA GLU A 18 3.83 14.47 -4.85
C GLU A 18 3.96 13.16 -5.64
N TYR A 19 4.68 12.18 -5.08
CA TYR A 19 4.99 10.93 -5.76
C TYR A 19 4.48 9.66 -5.07
N ASP A 20 3.94 9.77 -3.85
CA ASP A 20 3.59 8.60 -3.05
C ASP A 20 2.08 8.36 -2.99
N ARG A 21 1.68 7.11 -2.73
CA ARG A 21 0.29 6.73 -2.45
C ARG A 21 0.14 6.14 -1.06
N ARG A 22 -0.97 6.47 -0.39
CA ARG A 22 -1.43 5.77 0.81
C ARG A 22 -2.50 4.76 0.42
N CYS A 23 -2.25 3.52 0.81
CA CYS A 23 -2.95 2.34 0.34
C CYS A 23 -3.68 1.69 1.53
N THR A 24 -4.99 1.53 1.43
CA THR A 24 -5.75 0.67 2.35
C THR A 24 -5.95 -0.70 1.70
N ILE A 25 -5.45 -1.75 2.35
CA ILE A 25 -5.42 -3.11 1.82
C ILE A 25 -6.17 -4.01 2.80
N LEU A 26 -7.10 -4.82 2.31
CA LEU A 26 -7.68 -5.91 3.10
C LEU A 26 -6.86 -7.17 2.81
N THR A 27 -6.16 -7.68 3.81
CA THR A 27 -5.41 -8.95 3.73
C THR A 27 -6.22 -10.10 4.29
N ALA A 28 -5.92 -11.31 3.83
CA ALA A 28 -6.62 -12.51 4.29
C ALA A 28 -6.23 -12.88 5.74
N GLU A 29 -4.96 -12.68 6.10
CA GLU A 29 -4.41 -13.16 7.37
C GLU A 29 -4.36 -12.09 8.47
N TYR A 30 -4.37 -10.80 8.12
CA TYR A 30 -4.19 -9.68 9.08
C TYR A 30 -5.30 -8.62 9.02
N GLY A 31 -6.33 -8.83 8.20
CA GLY A 31 -7.42 -7.89 8.05
C GLY A 31 -7.00 -6.59 7.37
N LYS A 32 -7.52 -5.44 7.81
CA LYS A 32 -7.29 -4.15 7.14
C LYS A 32 -5.94 -3.55 7.54
N LEU A 33 -5.05 -3.38 6.57
CA LEU A 33 -3.77 -2.70 6.70
C LEU A 33 -3.77 -1.36 5.97
N THR A 34 -2.95 -0.43 6.48
CA THR A 34 -2.61 0.81 5.76
C THR A 34 -1.12 0.79 5.44
N ALA A 35 -0.77 1.01 4.17
CA ALA A 35 0.59 1.01 3.67
C ALA A 35 0.90 2.30 2.87
N PHE A 36 2.17 2.67 2.80
CA PHE A 36 2.65 3.81 2.02
C PHE A 36 3.54 3.31 0.89
N ALA A 37 3.14 3.55 -0.34
CA ALA A 37 3.89 3.19 -1.53
C ALA A 37 4.66 4.42 -2.03
N HIS A 38 5.92 4.53 -1.61
CA HIS A 38 6.79 5.64 -1.98
C HIS A 38 7.18 5.59 -3.46
N GLY A 39 7.11 6.72 -4.17
CA GLY A 39 7.44 6.83 -5.58
C GLY A 39 6.42 6.20 -6.54
N ALA A 40 5.27 5.72 -6.04
CA ALA A 40 4.25 5.02 -6.84
C ALA A 40 3.64 5.85 -7.99
N ARG A 41 3.87 7.18 -8.02
CA ARG A 41 3.42 8.09 -9.08
C ARG A 41 4.55 8.68 -9.91
N ARG A 42 5.82 8.33 -9.68
CA ARG A 42 6.92 8.80 -10.53
C ARG A 42 6.74 8.19 -11.93
N GLN A 43 6.59 9.04 -12.94
CA GLN A 43 6.70 8.60 -14.33
C GLN A 43 8.17 8.30 -14.62
N GLY A 44 8.43 7.08 -15.10
CA GLY A 44 9.76 6.66 -15.58
C GLY A 44 9.97 7.03 -17.03
#